data_AF-A0A1W7R629-F1
#
_entry.id   AF-A0A1W7R629-F1
#
_cell.length_a   1.000
_cell.length_b   1.000
_cell.length_c   1.000
_cell.angle_alpha   90.00
_cell.angle_beta   90.00
_cell.angle_gamma   90.00
#
_symmetry.space_group_name_H-M   'P 1'
#
loop_
_entity.id
_entity.type
_entity.pdbx_description
1 polymer ?
#
loop_
_entity_poly.entity_id
_entity_poly.type
_entity_poly.pdbx_seq_one_letter_code
_entity_poly.pdbx_strand_id
1 'polypeptide(L)'
;SRPGPESSAGDGVFQAAMQGMYTTRSVNSRPDEYSPPRSVPRGDDTAQPTSNVLMYYQNVGGINTSIAEYQLALSDGCYDAYAFTETWLNEGTSSNQLFDNSFSVYRHDRSPLNSNKTTGGGVLLAVRSRFKSRLVSPPNCASVEQLWVAISTDDATIFVCVVYIPPDRINDADVIETHINSLNWVVSQLEPKDNVVILGDFNLSSIAWQCSSFGFFFPCTTRSSMGQTSRELLDAYSTAGLRQMVGVKNENNRSLDLFFVSEELGVNCSVMHAPAPLVKICRHHPPLLMCLEASPSRTFHDTSESVSYDFSRANFGEMNDFLERVNWDEILSGSDANLAASTLSGVLLYAIDQFVPVISKREPTKPAWSNATLKNLKRAKQAALRGHSKYRTDTTRASYLDANTAYKHLNDSLYSAHLSRLQSRLKTNPKSF
;
A
#
# COMPACT_ATOMS: atom_id res chain seq x y z
N SER A 1 -49.75 -4.25 -41.81
CA SER A 1 -51.06 -4.92 -41.75
C SER A 1 -51.20 -5.63 -40.41
N ARG A 2 -52.01 -5.07 -39.50
CA ARG A 2 -52.73 -5.81 -38.43
C ARG A 2 -54.00 -6.42 -39.04
N PRO A 3 -54.72 -7.41 -38.45
CA PRO A 3 -55.06 -7.65 -37.02
C PRO A 3 -54.72 -9.11 -36.55
N GLY A 4 -54.75 -9.58 -35.29
CA GLY A 4 -55.64 -9.40 -34.13
C GLY A 4 -56.95 -10.22 -34.27
N PRO A 5 -57.65 -10.69 -33.21
CA PRO A 5 -57.31 -11.03 -31.81
C PRO A 5 -58.01 -12.35 -31.30
N GLU A 6 -57.99 -12.62 -29.98
CA GLU A 6 -58.93 -13.40 -29.11
C GLU A 6 -58.17 -14.23 -28.05
N SER A 7 -58.66 -14.59 -26.86
CA SER A 7 -59.28 -13.90 -25.69
C SER A 7 -59.68 -15.02 -24.70
N SER A 8 -59.33 -14.89 -23.41
CA SER A 8 -59.96 -15.48 -22.18
C SER A 8 -58.87 -15.60 -21.09
N ALA A 9 -58.90 -14.93 -19.94
CA ALA A 9 -59.88 -14.77 -18.85
C ALA A 9 -60.08 -16.05 -18.02
N GLY A 10 -59.68 -15.99 -16.73
CA GLY A 10 -59.89 -17.05 -15.74
C GLY A 10 -59.14 -16.79 -14.43
N ASP A 11 -59.76 -16.00 -13.54
CA ASP A 11 -59.36 -15.75 -12.16
C ASP A 11 -59.38 -17.00 -11.27
N GLY A 12 -58.52 -17.05 -10.25
CA GLY A 12 -58.48 -18.10 -9.24
C GLY A 12 -57.85 -17.61 -7.93
N VAL A 13 -58.70 -17.09 -7.05
CA VAL A 13 -58.44 -16.63 -5.68
C VAL A 13 -58.09 -17.81 -4.75
N PHE A 14 -57.10 -17.64 -3.87
CA PHE A 14 -57.03 -18.39 -2.60
C PHE A 14 -56.54 -17.50 -1.45
N GLN A 15 -57.40 -17.40 -0.43
CA GLN A 15 -57.19 -16.73 0.85
C GLN A 15 -57.69 -17.67 1.96
N ALA A 16 -56.88 -17.90 3.00
CA ALA A 16 -57.28 -18.31 4.35
C ALA A 16 -56.00 -18.23 5.23
N ALA A 17 -55.85 -17.33 6.21
CA ALA A 17 -56.58 -17.10 7.47
C ALA A 17 -56.29 -18.17 8.56
N MET A 18 -55.58 -17.76 9.63
CA MET A 18 -55.93 -18.18 10.98
C MET A 18 -55.51 -17.12 12.02
N GLN A 19 -56.49 -16.73 12.84
CA GLN A 19 -56.46 -15.84 13.99
C GLN A 19 -56.27 -16.64 15.31
N GLY A 20 -55.95 -15.92 16.39
CA GLY A 20 -56.24 -16.32 17.77
C GLY A 20 -55.54 -15.37 18.75
N MET A 21 -56.11 -14.22 19.10
CA MET A 21 -57.12 -13.94 20.14
C MET A 21 -56.53 -13.49 21.50
N TYR A 22 -57.14 -12.39 21.96
CA TYR A 22 -56.89 -11.57 23.15
C TYR A 22 -57.07 -12.28 24.50
N THR A 23 -56.48 -11.72 25.56
CA THR A 23 -57.22 -11.39 26.80
C THR A 23 -56.49 -10.34 27.65
N THR A 24 -57.28 -9.42 28.17
CA THR A 24 -56.97 -8.22 28.98
C THR A 24 -56.93 -8.51 30.49
N ARG A 25 -56.13 -7.75 31.27
CA ARG A 25 -56.55 -7.17 32.57
C ARG A 25 -55.53 -6.16 33.12
N SER A 26 -56.03 -4.97 33.46
CA SER A 26 -55.34 -3.90 34.19
C SER A 26 -55.45 -4.09 35.71
N VAL A 27 -54.46 -3.67 36.51
CA VAL A 27 -54.64 -2.87 37.75
C VAL A 27 -53.35 -2.09 38.07
N ASN A 28 -53.54 -0.83 38.47
CA ASN A 28 -52.62 0.20 38.97
C ASN A 28 -51.64 -0.22 40.09
N SER A 29 -50.45 0.41 40.15
CA SER A 29 -50.01 1.27 41.28
C SER A 29 -48.53 1.72 41.21
N ARG A 30 -48.31 3.05 41.12
CA ARG A 30 -47.25 3.95 41.67
C ARG A 30 -45.73 3.60 41.63
N PRO A 31 -44.85 4.63 41.68
CA PRO A 31 -43.45 4.52 41.28
C PRO A 31 -42.51 4.33 42.49
N ASP A 32 -41.57 3.41 42.41
CA ASP A 32 -40.46 3.29 43.35
C ASP A 32 -39.12 3.11 42.62
N GLU A 33 -38.09 3.61 43.28
CA GLU A 33 -36.73 3.89 42.83
C GLU A 33 -35.88 2.65 42.42
N TYR A 34 -34.97 2.91 41.48
CA TYR A 34 -33.59 2.41 41.35
C TYR A 34 -33.29 0.90 41.51
N SER A 35 -32.78 0.27 40.42
CA SER A 35 -31.51 -0.49 40.42
C SER A 35 -31.16 -0.99 39.00
N PRO A 36 -29.90 -0.83 38.53
CA PRO A 36 -29.47 -1.37 37.23
C PRO A 36 -29.37 -2.91 37.28
N PRO A 37 -29.63 -3.61 36.15
CA PRO A 37 -29.60 -5.06 36.13
C PRO A 37 -28.18 -5.63 36.31
N ARG A 38 -28.13 -6.70 37.11
CA ARG A 38 -26.95 -7.49 37.48
C ARG A 38 -26.13 -7.92 36.27
N SER A 39 -24.81 -7.84 36.43
CA SER A 39 -23.78 -8.34 35.53
C SER A 39 -24.00 -9.81 35.14
N VAL A 40 -24.08 -10.05 33.83
CA VAL A 40 -24.00 -11.38 33.21
C VAL A 40 -22.56 -11.92 33.40
N PRO A 41 -22.35 -13.22 33.69
CA PRO A 41 -21.02 -13.77 33.94
C PRO A 41 -20.13 -13.61 32.71
N ARG A 42 -18.87 -13.18 32.93
CA ARG A 42 -17.82 -13.17 31.92
C ARG A 42 -17.55 -14.62 31.48
N GLY A 43 -17.97 -14.96 30.28
CA GLY A 43 -17.39 -16.06 29.54
C GLY A 43 -15.92 -15.74 29.25
N ASP A 44 -15.07 -16.72 29.51
CA ASP A 44 -13.62 -16.67 29.32
C ASP A 44 -13.30 -16.78 27.81
N ASP A 45 -13.55 -15.71 27.05
CA ASP A 45 -13.08 -15.57 25.66
C ASP A 45 -11.76 -14.77 25.69
N THR A 46 -10.65 -15.49 25.84
CA THR A 46 -9.28 -14.96 25.73
C THR A 46 -8.76 -14.90 24.29
N ALA A 47 -9.64 -14.81 23.29
CA ALA A 47 -9.23 -14.51 21.92
C ALA A 47 -8.94 -13.01 21.79
N GLN A 48 -7.66 -12.63 21.74
CA GLN A 48 -7.29 -11.27 21.32
C GLN A 48 -7.93 -10.98 19.96
N PRO A 49 -8.50 -9.78 19.73
CA PRO A 49 -9.11 -9.46 18.45
C PRO A 49 -8.03 -9.49 17.36
N THR A 50 -8.14 -10.44 16.44
CA THR A 50 -7.31 -10.51 15.23
C THR A 50 -7.44 -9.19 14.49
N SER A 51 -6.32 -8.48 14.31
CA SER A 51 -6.33 -7.20 13.58
C SER A 51 -5.97 -7.46 12.14
N ASN A 52 -6.96 -7.43 11.23
CA ASN A 52 -6.71 -7.58 9.81
C ASN A 52 -5.62 -6.60 9.35
N VAL A 53 -4.60 -7.14 8.69
CA VAL A 53 -3.55 -6.41 7.99
C VAL A 53 -4.09 -6.04 6.62
N LEU A 54 -4.03 -4.75 6.30
CA LEU A 54 -4.56 -4.21 5.06
C LEU A 54 -3.44 -3.74 4.15
N MET A 55 -3.29 -4.38 2.99
CA MET A 55 -2.34 -3.97 1.96
C MET A 55 -3.09 -3.38 0.76
N TYR A 56 -2.80 -2.12 0.46
CA TYR A 56 -3.31 -1.45 -0.73
C TYR A 56 -2.37 -1.67 -1.91
N TYR A 57 -2.92 -1.98 -3.06
CA TYR A 57 -2.19 -2.09 -4.31
C TYR A 57 -2.78 -1.24 -5.41
N GLN A 58 -1.92 -0.65 -6.22
CA GLN A 58 -2.34 0.05 -7.43
C GLN A 58 -1.19 0.14 -8.44
N ASN A 59 -1.47 -0.18 -9.71
CA ASN A 59 -0.67 0.35 -10.82
C ASN A 59 -0.99 1.85 -10.96
N VAL A 60 -0.01 2.71 -10.67
CA VAL A 60 -0.22 4.16 -10.52
C VAL A 60 0.00 4.94 -11.81
N GLY A 61 0.57 4.33 -12.85
CA GLY A 61 0.76 4.97 -14.16
C GLY A 61 1.51 6.31 -14.06
N GLY A 62 2.60 6.32 -13.29
CA GLY A 62 3.46 7.47 -13.04
C GLY A 62 3.01 8.40 -11.91
N ILE A 63 3.84 8.49 -10.87
CA ILE A 63 3.63 9.35 -9.70
C ILE A 63 4.22 10.76 -9.90
N ASN A 64 5.30 10.92 -10.67
CA ASN A 64 6.10 12.16 -10.76
C ASN A 64 5.29 13.44 -11.00
N THR A 65 4.23 13.37 -11.81
CA THR A 65 3.39 14.53 -12.14
C THR A 65 2.42 14.93 -11.03
N SER A 66 2.28 14.10 -9.99
CA SER A 66 1.25 14.19 -8.95
C SER A 66 1.81 13.86 -7.56
N ILE A 67 3.11 14.05 -7.32
CA ILE A 67 3.78 13.72 -6.05
C ILE A 67 3.04 14.33 -4.86
N ALA A 68 2.65 15.61 -4.93
CA ALA A 68 1.93 16.29 -3.85
C ALA A 68 0.57 15.66 -3.55
N GLU A 69 -0.17 15.22 -4.58
CA GLU A 69 -1.46 14.55 -4.41
C GLU A 69 -1.29 13.18 -3.74
N TYR A 70 -0.27 12.42 -4.16
CA TYR A 70 0.05 11.13 -3.53
C TYR A 70 0.54 11.31 -2.10
N GLN A 71 1.42 12.28 -1.83
CA GLN A 71 1.87 12.61 -0.48
C GLN A 71 0.68 12.89 0.45
N LEU A 72 -0.29 13.66 -0.04
CA LEU A 72 -1.47 14.02 0.74
C LEU A 72 -2.42 12.83 0.92
N ALA A 73 -2.60 12.01 -0.11
CA ALA A 73 -3.42 10.80 -0.05
C ALA A 73 -2.82 9.73 0.90
N LEU A 74 -1.49 9.66 0.99
CA LEU A 74 -0.74 8.72 1.84
C LEU A 74 -0.57 9.21 3.29
N SER A 75 -0.69 10.52 3.53
CA SER A 75 -0.49 11.17 4.84
C SER A 75 -1.33 10.61 5.99
N ASP A 76 -2.44 9.95 5.68
CA ASP A 76 -3.30 9.35 6.69
C ASP A 76 -2.84 7.96 7.16
N GLY A 77 -1.94 7.29 6.42
CA GLY A 77 -1.47 5.94 6.73
C GLY A 77 -2.64 4.98 7.01
N CYS A 78 -3.70 5.02 6.20
CA CYS A 78 -4.90 4.22 6.43
C CYS A 78 -4.68 2.72 6.21
N TYR A 79 -3.70 2.35 5.39
CA TYR A 79 -3.28 0.96 5.17
C TYR A 79 -2.00 0.63 5.93
N ASP A 80 -1.74 -0.66 6.06
CA ASP A 80 -0.59 -1.23 6.76
C ASP A 80 0.60 -1.46 5.82
N ALA A 81 0.33 -1.66 4.53
CA ALA A 81 1.31 -1.62 3.46
C ALA A 81 0.70 -1.02 2.19
N TYR A 82 1.55 -0.43 1.34
CA TYR A 82 1.22 0.07 0.01
C TYR A 82 2.16 -0.54 -1.01
N ALA A 83 1.62 -1.15 -2.05
CA ALA A 83 2.37 -1.70 -3.17
C ALA A 83 1.98 -0.97 -4.46
N PHE A 84 2.98 -0.45 -5.17
CA PHE A 84 2.77 0.24 -6.44
C PHE A 84 3.63 -0.36 -7.55
N THR A 85 3.05 -0.44 -8.74
CA THR A 85 3.75 -0.71 -10.00
C THR A 85 3.60 0.50 -10.93
N GLU A 86 4.49 0.64 -11.92
CA GLU A 86 4.53 1.80 -12.82
C GLU A 86 4.67 3.11 -12.04
N THR A 87 5.57 3.13 -11.05
CA THR A 87 5.79 4.31 -10.18
C THR A 87 6.39 5.49 -10.96
N TRP A 88 7.22 5.19 -11.96
CA TRP A 88 8.01 6.11 -12.79
C TRP A 88 8.97 7.00 -11.97
N LEU A 89 9.22 6.63 -10.73
CA LEU A 89 10.17 7.33 -9.88
C LEU A 89 11.61 7.04 -10.37
N ASN A 90 12.54 7.89 -9.97
CA ASN A 90 13.97 7.73 -10.25
C ASN A 90 14.80 8.18 -9.03
N GLU A 91 16.12 8.04 -9.11
CA GLU A 91 17.06 8.42 -8.04
C GLU A 91 16.92 9.89 -7.60
N GLY A 92 16.47 10.79 -8.47
CA GLY A 92 16.21 12.20 -8.14
C GLY A 92 14.94 12.43 -7.33
N THR A 93 14.11 11.40 -7.15
CA THR A 93 12.85 11.47 -6.40
C THR A 93 13.01 10.73 -5.07
N SER A 94 13.08 11.46 -3.95
CA SER A 94 13.23 10.85 -2.63
C SER A 94 11.93 10.18 -2.17
N SER A 95 12.04 9.00 -1.57
CA SER A 95 10.88 8.29 -0.96
C SER A 95 10.17 9.15 0.10
N ASN A 96 10.90 10.05 0.76
CA ASN A 96 10.36 10.97 1.78
C ASN A 96 9.42 12.03 1.18
N GLN A 97 9.40 12.20 -0.14
CA GLN A 97 8.42 13.06 -0.81
C GLN A 97 7.02 12.42 -0.86
N LEU A 98 6.92 11.09 -0.70
CA LEU A 98 5.66 10.34 -0.78
C LEU A 98 5.21 9.83 0.58
N PHE A 99 6.14 9.29 1.37
CA PHE A 99 5.87 8.69 2.66
C PHE A 99 6.65 9.43 3.75
N ASP A 100 6.04 9.56 4.92
CA ASP A 100 6.75 9.98 6.12
C ASP A 100 7.44 8.78 6.80
N ASN A 101 8.16 9.05 7.89
CA ASN A 101 8.87 8.02 8.67
C ASN A 101 7.95 6.99 9.33
N SER A 102 6.62 7.10 9.18
CA SER A 102 5.69 6.06 9.60
C SER A 102 5.67 4.84 8.67
N PHE A 103 6.42 4.89 7.55
CA PHE A 103 6.66 3.77 6.64
C PHE A 103 8.16 3.56 6.36
N SER A 104 8.56 2.29 6.30
CA SER A 104 9.78 1.84 5.64
C SER A 104 9.48 1.62 4.15
N VAL A 105 10.15 2.35 3.27
CA VAL A 105 9.90 2.32 1.82
C VAL A 105 11.01 1.58 1.10
N TYR A 106 10.64 0.55 0.35
CA TYR A 106 11.51 -0.22 -0.54
C TYR A 106 11.05 0.01 -1.97
N ARG A 107 11.98 0.22 -2.90
CA ARG A 107 11.66 0.43 -4.31
C ARG A 107 12.76 -0.10 -5.21
N HIS A 108 12.37 -0.46 -6.42
CA HIS A 108 13.28 -0.76 -7.51
C HIS A 108 12.81 0.03 -8.72
N ASP A 109 13.54 1.09 -9.03
CA ASP A 109 13.22 1.97 -10.14
C ASP A 109 13.69 1.38 -11.47
N ARG A 110 13.11 1.89 -12.56
CA ARG A 110 13.60 1.57 -13.89
C ARG A 110 15.04 2.09 -14.04
N SER A 111 15.90 1.26 -14.59
CA SER A 111 17.29 1.56 -14.90
C SER A 111 17.71 0.88 -16.21
N PRO A 112 18.88 1.24 -16.80
CA PRO A 112 19.41 0.55 -17.96
C PRO A 112 19.64 -0.95 -17.76
N LEU A 113 19.68 -1.43 -16.50
CA LEU A 113 19.84 -2.85 -16.17
C LEU A 113 18.55 -3.66 -16.40
N ASN A 114 17.37 -3.04 -16.25
CA ASN A 114 16.08 -3.73 -16.31
C ASN A 114 15.21 -3.34 -17.52
N SER A 115 15.53 -2.25 -18.22
CA SER A 115 14.74 -1.80 -19.36
C SER A 115 15.55 -0.99 -20.37
N ASN A 116 15.19 -1.15 -21.65
CA ASN A 116 15.69 -0.31 -22.75
C ASN A 116 14.87 0.99 -22.93
N LYS A 117 13.79 1.16 -22.15
CA LYS A 117 12.92 2.34 -22.23
C LYS A 117 13.38 3.38 -21.20
N THR A 118 13.25 4.65 -21.55
CA THR A 118 13.61 5.79 -20.67
C THR A 118 12.46 6.29 -19.80
N THR A 119 11.25 5.80 -20.04
CA THR A 119 10.03 6.16 -19.30
C THR A 119 9.27 4.89 -18.94
N GLY A 120 8.36 4.99 -17.97
CA GLY A 120 7.59 3.84 -17.51
C GLY A 120 8.29 3.03 -16.42
N GLY A 121 7.57 2.09 -15.83
CA GLY A 121 8.10 1.07 -14.94
C GLY A 121 8.35 1.50 -13.51
N GLY A 122 9.06 0.65 -12.79
CA GLY A 122 9.39 0.78 -11.38
C GLY A 122 8.34 0.17 -10.46
N VAL A 123 8.82 -0.38 -9.35
CA VAL A 123 8.01 -1.00 -8.30
C VAL A 123 8.35 -0.42 -6.93
N LEU A 124 7.36 -0.35 -6.05
CA LEU A 124 7.52 0.18 -4.69
C LEU A 124 6.66 -0.62 -3.71
N LEU A 125 7.23 -0.94 -2.54
CA LEU A 125 6.53 -1.45 -1.39
C LEU A 125 6.86 -0.57 -0.17
N ALA A 126 5.86 0.10 0.37
CA ALA A 126 5.96 0.81 1.64
C ALA A 126 5.27 -0.01 2.74
N VAL A 127 6.01 -0.34 3.80
CA VAL A 127 5.52 -1.11 4.94
C VAL A 127 5.50 -0.21 6.16
N ARG A 128 4.39 -0.19 6.91
CA ARG A 128 4.29 0.66 8.10
C ARG A 128 5.38 0.30 9.11
N SER A 129 6.13 1.29 9.62
CA SER A 129 7.34 1.10 10.44
C SER A 129 7.10 0.34 11.76
N ARG A 130 5.85 0.14 12.17
CA ARG A 130 5.49 -0.73 13.30
C ARG A 130 5.68 -2.21 13.02
N PHE A 131 5.83 -2.59 11.74
CA PHE A 131 6.17 -3.94 11.33
C PHE A 131 7.68 -3.98 11.05
N LYS A 132 8.34 -5.02 11.54
CA LYS A 132 9.74 -5.26 11.20
C LYS A 132 9.81 -5.77 9.76
N SER A 133 10.45 -5.01 8.88
CA SER A 133 10.65 -5.38 7.49
C SER A 133 12.09 -5.19 7.04
N ARG A 134 12.53 -5.97 6.05
CA ARG A 134 13.85 -5.80 5.42
C ARG A 134 13.80 -6.15 3.94
N LEU A 135 14.63 -5.49 3.15
CA LEU A 135 14.88 -5.87 1.77
C LEU A 135 15.52 -7.26 1.73
N VAL A 136 15.11 -8.05 0.75
CA VAL A 136 15.67 -9.35 0.43
C VAL A 136 16.27 -9.24 -0.97
N SER A 137 17.52 -9.67 -1.12
CA SER A 137 18.28 -9.50 -2.37
C SER A 137 18.64 -10.87 -2.95
N PRO A 138 17.72 -11.53 -3.68
CA PRO A 138 18.08 -12.70 -4.48
C PRO A 138 19.20 -12.37 -5.48
N PRO A 139 20.11 -13.31 -5.78
CA PRO A 139 21.20 -13.06 -6.70
C PRO A 139 20.69 -12.80 -8.12
N ASN A 140 21.40 -11.92 -8.85
CA ASN A 140 21.22 -11.67 -10.28
C ASN A 140 19.81 -11.26 -10.74
N CYS A 141 18.99 -10.65 -9.87
CA CYS A 141 17.61 -10.29 -10.21
C CYS A 141 17.41 -8.83 -10.64
N ALA A 142 18.49 -8.07 -10.85
CA ALA A 142 18.42 -6.63 -11.16
C ALA A 142 17.80 -6.32 -12.54
N SER A 143 17.72 -7.30 -13.44
CA SER A 143 17.14 -7.17 -14.78
C SER A 143 15.61 -7.23 -14.83
N VAL A 144 14.97 -7.60 -13.72
CA VAL A 144 13.50 -7.68 -13.59
C VAL A 144 13.04 -6.53 -12.69
N GLU A 145 11.98 -5.84 -13.09
CA GLU A 145 11.35 -4.80 -12.26
C GLU A 145 10.56 -5.45 -11.12
N GLN A 146 11.29 -5.92 -10.13
CA GLN A 146 10.76 -6.57 -8.94
C GLN A 146 11.52 -6.14 -7.69
N LEU A 147 10.89 -6.29 -6.52
CA LEU A 147 11.56 -6.20 -5.22
C LEU A 147 11.00 -7.26 -4.28
N TRP A 148 11.85 -7.82 -3.43
CA TRP A 148 11.47 -8.75 -2.37
C TRP A 148 11.67 -8.11 -1.00
N VAL A 149 10.68 -8.20 -0.12
CA VAL A 149 10.74 -7.69 1.24
C VAL A 149 10.23 -8.76 2.19
N ALA A 150 11.03 -9.09 3.20
CA ALA A 150 10.62 -9.94 4.30
C ALA A 150 9.95 -9.08 5.38
N ILE A 151 8.73 -9.44 5.77
CA ILE A 151 7.96 -8.80 6.84
C ILE A 151 7.78 -9.82 7.97
N SER A 152 8.34 -9.54 9.14
CA SER A 152 8.25 -10.44 10.28
C SER A 152 6.88 -10.32 10.96
N THR A 153 6.27 -11.47 11.23
CA THR A 153 5.12 -11.65 12.11
C THR A 153 5.58 -12.27 13.43
N ASP A 154 4.66 -12.54 14.37
CA ASP A 154 5.07 -13.03 15.71
C ASP A 154 5.70 -14.43 15.64
N ASP A 155 5.28 -15.27 14.69
CA ASP A 155 5.72 -16.66 14.59
C ASP A 155 6.19 -17.10 13.19
N ALA A 156 6.22 -16.18 12.22
CA ALA A 156 6.58 -16.44 10.84
C ALA A 156 7.12 -15.19 10.12
N THR A 157 7.68 -15.36 8.94
CA THR A 157 8.03 -14.29 8.01
C THR A 157 7.18 -14.38 6.75
N ILE A 158 6.61 -13.25 6.32
CA ILE A 158 5.93 -13.14 5.03
C ILE A 158 6.89 -12.46 4.04
N PHE A 159 7.29 -13.19 3.00
CA PHE A 159 8.10 -12.69 1.91
C PHE A 159 7.19 -12.11 0.82
N VAL A 160 7.18 -10.78 0.70
CA VAL A 160 6.38 -10.05 -0.27
C VAL A 160 7.23 -9.66 -1.48
N CYS A 161 6.83 -10.09 -2.66
CA CYS A 161 7.37 -9.65 -3.93
C CYS A 161 6.39 -8.69 -4.61
N VAL A 162 6.85 -7.48 -4.95
CA VAL A 162 6.13 -6.61 -5.88
C VAL A 162 6.83 -6.71 -7.23
N VAL A 163 6.10 -7.13 -8.26
CA VAL A 163 6.66 -7.36 -9.61
C VAL A 163 5.89 -6.57 -10.66
N TYR A 164 6.61 -6.08 -11.66
CA TYR A 164 6.02 -5.56 -12.88
C TYR A 164 6.70 -6.22 -14.08
N ILE A 165 5.90 -6.89 -14.90
CA ILE A 165 6.36 -7.50 -16.15
C ILE A 165 5.75 -6.67 -17.29
N PRO A 166 6.55 -5.86 -18.01
CA PRO A 166 6.06 -5.08 -19.14
C PRO A 166 5.40 -5.97 -20.20
N PRO A 167 4.37 -5.48 -20.93
CA PRO A 167 3.65 -6.28 -21.92
C PRO A 167 4.54 -6.77 -23.06
N ASP A 168 5.61 -6.05 -23.39
CA ASP A 168 6.60 -6.44 -24.40
C ASP A 168 7.67 -7.43 -23.89
N ARG A 169 7.72 -7.69 -22.58
CA ARG A 169 8.68 -8.59 -21.94
C ARG A 169 8.06 -9.89 -21.43
N ILE A 170 6.75 -10.07 -21.55
CA ILE A 170 6.07 -11.29 -21.06
C ILE A 170 6.52 -12.57 -21.79
N ASN A 171 7.01 -12.45 -23.02
CA ASN A 171 7.55 -13.54 -23.82
C ASN A 171 9.09 -13.60 -23.80
N ASP A 172 9.73 -12.76 -23.00
CA ASP A 172 11.19 -12.77 -22.82
C ASP A 172 11.56 -13.86 -21.81
N ALA A 173 12.18 -14.94 -22.30
CA ALA A 173 12.52 -16.10 -21.49
C ALA A 173 13.51 -15.74 -20.37
N ASP A 174 14.49 -14.87 -20.64
CA ASP A 174 15.52 -14.51 -19.66
C ASP A 174 14.92 -13.74 -18.47
N VAL A 175 13.95 -12.86 -18.74
CA VAL A 175 13.21 -12.12 -17.68
C VAL A 175 12.43 -13.07 -16.79
N ILE A 176 11.70 -14.00 -17.41
CA ILE A 176 10.86 -14.95 -16.69
C ILE A 176 11.72 -15.95 -15.92
N GLU A 177 12.80 -16.47 -16.52
CA GLU A 177 13.77 -17.34 -15.85
C GLU A 177 14.43 -16.61 -14.67
N THR A 178 14.85 -15.35 -14.84
CA THR A 178 15.43 -14.55 -13.75
C THR A 178 14.45 -14.38 -12.59
N HIS A 179 13.17 -14.08 -12.91
CA HIS A 179 12.12 -13.99 -11.90
C HIS A 179 11.92 -15.32 -11.16
N ILE A 180 11.81 -16.44 -11.90
CA ILE A 180 11.65 -17.79 -11.34
C ILE A 180 12.86 -18.16 -10.46
N ASN A 181 14.08 -17.88 -10.88
CA ASN A 181 15.30 -18.10 -10.10
C ASN A 181 15.28 -17.31 -8.79
N SER A 182 14.77 -16.08 -8.82
CA SER A 182 14.59 -15.28 -7.60
C SER A 182 13.55 -15.89 -6.65
N LEU A 183 12.45 -16.42 -7.19
CA LEU A 183 11.44 -17.15 -6.40
C LEU A 183 12.04 -18.41 -5.79
N ASN A 184 12.72 -19.25 -6.58
CA ASN A 184 13.33 -20.49 -6.12
C ASN A 184 14.36 -20.22 -5.02
N TRP A 185 15.15 -19.16 -5.16
CA TRP A 185 16.07 -18.73 -4.12
C TRP A 185 15.31 -18.37 -2.84
N VAL A 186 14.25 -17.55 -2.90
CA VAL A 186 13.44 -17.21 -1.70
C VAL A 186 12.82 -18.45 -1.08
N VAL A 187 12.24 -19.35 -1.89
CA VAL A 187 11.63 -20.62 -1.45
C VAL A 187 12.66 -21.48 -0.70
N SER A 188 13.91 -21.51 -1.16
CA SER A 188 14.99 -22.25 -0.47
C SER A 188 15.38 -21.69 0.90
N GLN A 189 14.95 -20.47 1.23
CA GLN A 189 15.21 -19.79 2.50
C GLN A 189 14.01 -19.81 3.45
N LEU A 190 12.88 -20.42 3.06
CA LEU A 190 11.66 -20.42 3.88
C LEU A 190 11.80 -21.38 5.06
N GLU A 191 11.40 -20.90 6.24
CA GLU A 191 11.11 -21.77 7.37
C GLU A 191 9.69 -22.37 7.26
N PRO A 192 9.36 -23.46 7.99
CA PRO A 192 8.09 -24.18 7.82
C PRO A 192 6.80 -23.35 7.99
N LYS A 193 6.86 -22.20 8.67
CA LYS A 193 5.71 -21.30 8.85
C LYS A 193 5.78 -20.06 7.96
N ASP A 194 6.87 -19.87 7.24
CA ASP A 194 7.05 -18.72 6.38
C ASP A 194 6.16 -18.82 5.16
N ASN A 195 5.74 -17.67 4.66
CA ASN A 195 4.79 -17.59 3.56
C ASN A 195 5.27 -16.61 2.51
N VAL A 196 4.83 -16.82 1.27
CA VAL A 196 5.18 -15.98 0.11
C VAL A 196 3.93 -15.31 -0.42
N VAL A 197 4.06 -14.03 -0.75
CA VAL A 197 3.05 -13.24 -1.46
C VAL A 197 3.74 -12.56 -2.63
N ILE A 198 3.34 -12.88 -3.85
CA ILE A 198 3.78 -12.17 -5.06
C ILE A 198 2.59 -11.40 -5.60
N LEU A 199 2.74 -10.10 -5.79
CA LEU A 199 1.70 -9.27 -6.36
C LEU A 199 2.26 -8.26 -7.35
N GLY A 200 1.43 -7.82 -8.28
CA GLY A 200 1.88 -6.89 -9.29
C GLY A 200 1.09 -6.93 -10.57
N ASP A 201 1.61 -6.22 -11.56
CA ASP A 201 1.07 -6.19 -12.91
C ASP A 201 1.92 -7.08 -13.82
N PHE A 202 1.33 -8.21 -14.21
CA PHE A 202 1.99 -9.25 -14.99
C PHE A 202 1.78 -9.09 -16.49
N ASN A 203 0.86 -8.22 -16.92
CA ASN A 203 0.42 -8.10 -18.30
C ASN A 203 0.00 -9.44 -18.98
N LEU A 204 -0.45 -10.43 -18.20
CA LEU A 204 -0.95 -11.74 -18.66
C LEU A 204 -2.37 -11.65 -19.27
N SER A 205 -2.55 -10.74 -20.22
CA SER A 205 -3.85 -10.39 -20.80
C SER A 205 -4.55 -11.53 -21.56
N SER A 206 -3.78 -12.54 -21.97
CA SER A 206 -4.27 -13.72 -22.70
C SER A 206 -4.75 -14.86 -21.79
N ILE A 207 -4.67 -14.69 -20.46
CA ILE A 207 -5.10 -15.69 -19.49
C ILE A 207 -6.47 -15.30 -18.91
N ALA A 208 -7.43 -16.21 -19.07
CA ALA A 208 -8.74 -16.09 -18.45
C ALA A 208 -8.74 -16.85 -17.12
N TRP A 209 -8.92 -16.16 -16.02
CA TRP A 209 -8.97 -16.75 -14.68
C TRP A 209 -10.37 -17.29 -14.36
N GLN A 210 -10.42 -18.51 -13.82
CA GLN A 210 -11.64 -19.15 -13.33
C GLN A 210 -11.55 -19.41 -11.82
N CYS A 211 -12.65 -19.18 -11.11
CA CYS A 211 -12.73 -19.33 -9.66
C CYS A 211 -12.91 -20.82 -9.29
N SER A 212 -12.18 -21.29 -8.29
CA SER A 212 -12.39 -22.59 -7.68
C SER A 212 -13.47 -22.53 -6.59
N SER A 213 -13.95 -23.69 -6.16
CA SER A 213 -14.84 -23.81 -5.00
C SER A 213 -14.24 -23.31 -3.69
N PHE A 214 -12.91 -23.17 -3.64
CA PHE A 214 -12.16 -22.75 -2.46
C PHE A 214 -11.73 -21.27 -2.52
N GLY A 215 -12.21 -20.51 -3.52
CA GLY A 215 -12.00 -19.05 -3.60
C GLY A 215 -10.67 -18.59 -4.21
N PHE A 216 -9.81 -19.51 -4.65
CA PHE A 216 -8.64 -19.20 -5.47
C PHE A 216 -8.96 -19.30 -6.96
N PHE A 217 -8.11 -18.73 -7.82
CA PHE A 217 -8.29 -18.77 -9.26
C PHE A 217 -7.19 -19.55 -9.96
N PHE A 218 -7.55 -20.12 -11.10
CA PHE A 218 -6.65 -20.89 -11.95
C PHE A 218 -6.89 -20.56 -13.43
N PRO A 219 -5.92 -20.81 -14.32
CA PRO A 219 -6.10 -20.58 -15.75
C PRO A 219 -7.24 -21.42 -16.33
N CYS A 220 -8.08 -20.79 -17.15
CA CYS A 220 -9.15 -21.45 -17.89
C CYS A 220 -8.58 -21.99 -19.21
N THR A 221 -8.36 -23.30 -19.30
CA THR A 221 -7.72 -23.96 -20.45
C THR A 221 -8.43 -23.71 -21.78
N THR A 222 -9.75 -23.55 -21.77
CA THR A 222 -10.56 -23.33 -22.99
C THR A 222 -10.60 -21.88 -23.47
N ARG A 223 -10.31 -20.91 -22.59
CA ARG A 223 -10.38 -19.46 -22.88
C ARG A 223 -9.05 -18.75 -22.83
N SER A 224 -7.99 -19.44 -22.39
CA SER A 224 -6.66 -18.86 -22.24
C SER A 224 -5.78 -19.24 -23.42
N SER A 225 -5.00 -18.28 -23.88
CA SER A 225 -3.91 -18.50 -24.85
C SER A 225 -2.60 -18.22 -24.14
N MET A 226 -1.92 -19.28 -23.68
CA MET A 226 -0.66 -19.15 -22.93
C MET A 226 0.54 -19.41 -23.84
N GLY A 227 1.50 -18.48 -23.84
CA GLY A 227 2.82 -18.71 -24.40
C GLY A 227 3.65 -19.66 -23.51
N GLN A 228 4.82 -20.07 -24.00
CA GLN A 228 5.72 -20.96 -23.26
C GLN A 228 6.15 -20.34 -21.92
N THR A 229 6.63 -19.11 -21.94
CA THR A 229 7.08 -18.37 -20.75
C THR A 229 5.97 -18.18 -19.70
N SER A 230 4.75 -17.89 -20.14
CA SER A 230 3.61 -17.77 -19.22
C SER A 230 3.27 -19.10 -18.55
N ARG A 231 3.44 -20.24 -19.25
CA ARG A 231 3.26 -21.57 -18.63
C ARG A 231 4.35 -21.85 -17.61
N GLU A 232 5.62 -21.62 -17.97
CA GLU A 232 6.76 -21.81 -17.08
C GLU A 232 6.62 -21.00 -15.78
N LEU A 233 6.20 -19.73 -15.90
CA LEU A 233 5.92 -18.88 -14.74
C LEU A 233 4.85 -19.49 -13.82
N LEU A 234 3.72 -19.91 -14.40
CA LEU A 234 2.60 -20.45 -13.62
C LEU A 234 2.89 -21.83 -13.03
N ASP A 235 3.66 -22.65 -13.74
CA ASP A 235 4.13 -23.95 -13.26
C ASP A 235 5.11 -23.76 -12.08
N ALA A 236 6.01 -22.78 -12.16
CA ALA A 236 6.90 -22.41 -11.06
C ALA A 236 6.12 -21.94 -9.84
N TYR A 237 5.11 -21.09 -10.02
CA TYR A 237 4.23 -20.63 -8.93
C TYR A 237 3.44 -21.78 -8.31
N SER A 238 2.90 -22.68 -9.13
CA SER A 238 2.19 -23.86 -8.64
C SER A 238 3.13 -24.81 -7.89
N THR A 239 4.37 -24.97 -8.36
CA THR A 239 5.39 -25.80 -7.70
C THR A 239 5.79 -25.22 -6.35
N ALA A 240 5.85 -23.88 -6.24
CA ALA A 240 6.10 -23.17 -4.99
C ALA A 240 4.86 -23.11 -4.06
N GLY A 241 3.76 -23.78 -4.39
CA GLY A 241 2.54 -23.81 -3.57
C GLY A 241 1.78 -22.47 -3.55
N LEU A 242 1.93 -21.64 -4.58
CA LEU A 242 1.26 -20.34 -4.67
C LEU A 242 -0.07 -20.46 -5.44
N ARG A 243 -1.10 -19.77 -4.94
CA ARG A 243 -2.44 -19.72 -5.52
C ARG A 243 -2.81 -18.29 -5.88
N GLN A 244 -3.45 -18.10 -7.03
CA GLN A 244 -3.95 -16.80 -7.44
C GLN A 244 -5.20 -16.44 -6.61
N MET A 245 -5.26 -15.21 -6.07
CA MET A 245 -6.36 -14.74 -5.20
C MET A 245 -7.23 -13.61 -5.78
N VAL A 246 -6.92 -13.09 -6.97
CA VAL A 246 -7.63 -11.98 -7.62
C VAL A 246 -8.75 -12.46 -8.54
N GLY A 247 -10.00 -12.26 -8.12
CA GLY A 247 -11.17 -12.39 -8.99
C GLY A 247 -11.59 -11.10 -9.70
N VAL A 248 -10.91 -9.99 -9.37
CA VAL A 248 -11.25 -8.66 -9.86
C VAL A 248 -10.89 -8.52 -11.34
N LYS A 249 -11.81 -7.95 -12.11
CA LYS A 249 -11.63 -7.69 -13.53
C LYS A 249 -11.75 -6.21 -13.84
N ASN A 250 -11.01 -5.76 -14.84
CA ASN A 250 -11.12 -4.42 -15.38
C ASN A 250 -12.32 -4.29 -16.35
N GLU A 251 -12.50 -3.09 -16.92
CA GLU A 251 -13.56 -2.76 -17.88
C GLU A 251 -13.56 -3.67 -19.13
N ASN A 252 -12.40 -4.24 -19.46
CA ASN A 252 -12.23 -5.17 -20.58
C ASN A 252 -12.41 -6.65 -20.16
N ASN A 253 -12.94 -6.92 -18.96
CA ASN A 253 -13.15 -8.25 -18.41
C ASN A 253 -11.84 -9.08 -18.29
N ARG A 254 -10.70 -8.39 -18.07
CA ARG A 254 -9.37 -8.98 -17.89
C ARG A 254 -8.84 -8.74 -16.48
N SER A 255 -7.97 -9.63 -16.01
CA SER A 255 -7.23 -9.48 -14.75
C SER A 255 -5.74 -9.43 -15.09
N LEU A 256 -5.17 -8.22 -15.06
CA LEU A 256 -3.76 -7.97 -15.36
C LEU A 256 -2.93 -7.92 -14.08
N ASP A 257 -3.51 -7.29 -13.06
CA ASP A 257 -2.97 -7.24 -11.72
C ASP A 257 -3.31 -8.53 -10.97
N LEU A 258 -2.31 -9.29 -10.56
CA LEU A 258 -2.47 -10.62 -9.98
C LEU A 258 -1.75 -10.72 -8.64
N PHE A 259 -2.33 -11.55 -7.76
CA PHE A 259 -1.82 -11.81 -6.42
C PHE A 259 -1.71 -13.32 -6.28
N PHE A 260 -0.49 -13.82 -6.09
CA PHE A 260 -0.19 -15.20 -5.82
C PHE A 260 0.25 -15.33 -4.37
N VAL A 261 -0.40 -16.20 -3.61
CA VAL A 261 -0.23 -16.32 -2.16
C VAL A 261 0.00 -17.79 -1.83
N SER A 262 0.93 -18.08 -0.91
CA SER A 262 1.12 -19.42 -0.37
C SER A 262 -0.20 -20.02 0.09
N GLU A 263 -0.44 -21.30 -0.22
CA GLU A 263 -1.72 -21.98 0.05
C GLU A 263 -2.16 -21.87 1.52
N GLU A 264 -1.21 -22.00 2.46
CA GLU A 264 -1.46 -21.88 3.90
C GLU A 264 -1.95 -20.48 4.30
N LEU A 265 -1.30 -19.43 3.80
CA LEU A 265 -1.72 -18.04 4.02
C LEU A 265 -3.01 -17.70 3.28
N GLY A 266 -3.27 -18.36 2.15
CA GLY A 266 -4.42 -18.15 1.28
C GLY A 266 -5.77 -18.31 1.99
N VAL A 267 -5.87 -19.21 2.98
CA VAL A 267 -7.09 -19.45 3.77
C VAL A 267 -7.53 -18.20 4.55
N ASN A 268 -6.56 -17.41 5.01
CA ASN A 268 -6.77 -16.19 5.81
C ASN A 268 -6.61 -14.92 4.97
N CYS A 269 -6.51 -15.06 3.66
CA CYS A 269 -6.25 -13.98 2.73
C CYS A 269 -7.43 -13.78 1.79
N SER A 270 -7.73 -12.53 1.47
CA SER A 270 -8.72 -12.19 0.47
C SER A 270 -8.35 -10.91 -0.25
N VAL A 271 -8.63 -10.88 -1.55
CA VAL A 271 -8.36 -9.71 -2.38
C VAL A 271 -9.66 -9.22 -3.00
N MET A 272 -9.87 -7.90 -2.92
CA MET A 272 -11.06 -7.23 -3.43
C MET A 272 -10.69 -5.90 -4.10
N HIS A 273 -11.66 -5.25 -4.73
CA HIS A 273 -11.48 -3.85 -5.12
C HIS A 273 -11.20 -2.99 -3.90
N ALA A 274 -10.18 -2.13 -3.98
CA ALA A 274 -10.05 -1.07 -2.99
C ALA A 274 -11.29 -0.18 -3.05
N PRO A 275 -11.83 0.25 -1.90
CA PRO A 275 -13.11 0.98 -1.87
C PRO A 275 -13.04 2.32 -2.59
N ALA A 276 -11.85 2.96 -2.59
CA ALA A 276 -11.54 4.15 -3.37
C ALA A 276 -10.08 4.14 -3.84
N PRO A 277 -9.77 4.79 -4.98
CA PRO A 277 -8.39 5.05 -5.35
C PRO A 277 -7.73 6.11 -4.44
N LEU A 278 -6.40 6.08 -4.38
CA LEU A 278 -5.63 7.13 -3.72
C LEU A 278 -5.76 8.46 -4.48
N VAL A 279 -5.38 8.47 -5.76
CA VAL A 279 -5.36 9.67 -6.62
C VAL A 279 -6.08 9.37 -7.94
N LYS A 280 -5.35 9.18 -9.04
CA LYS A 280 -5.89 8.83 -10.36
C LYS A 280 -5.98 7.31 -10.52
N ILE A 281 -6.97 6.83 -11.28
CA ILE A 281 -7.09 5.43 -11.69
C ILE A 281 -6.48 5.29 -13.09
N CYS A 282 -5.61 4.29 -13.28
CA CYS A 282 -5.30 3.78 -14.60
C CYS A 282 -6.46 2.85 -15.03
N ARG A 283 -7.18 3.18 -16.11
CA ARG A 283 -8.46 2.54 -16.47
C ARG A 283 -8.40 1.00 -16.52
N HIS A 284 -7.26 0.44 -16.93
CA HIS A 284 -7.08 -1.01 -17.06
C HIS A 284 -6.63 -1.69 -15.77
N HIS A 285 -6.27 -0.92 -14.73
CA HIS A 285 -5.70 -1.41 -13.48
C HIS A 285 -6.49 -0.88 -12.29
N PRO A 286 -7.59 -1.56 -11.90
CA PRO A 286 -8.35 -1.15 -10.74
C PRO A 286 -7.51 -1.29 -9.47
N PRO A 287 -7.61 -0.37 -8.50
CA PRO A 287 -6.90 -0.52 -7.23
C PRO A 287 -7.46 -1.72 -6.46
N LEU A 288 -6.57 -2.46 -5.81
CA LEU A 288 -6.88 -3.68 -5.08
C LEU A 288 -6.56 -3.52 -3.59
N LEU A 289 -7.33 -4.22 -2.77
CA LEU A 289 -7.13 -4.31 -1.34
C LEU A 289 -6.99 -5.78 -0.97
N MET A 290 -5.81 -6.14 -0.47
CA MET A 290 -5.58 -7.42 0.18
C MET A 290 -5.87 -7.26 1.69
N CYS A 291 -6.69 -8.16 2.20
CA CYS A 291 -7.01 -8.29 3.61
C CYS A 291 -6.45 -9.62 4.11
N LEU A 292 -5.52 -9.54 5.05
CA LEU A 292 -4.91 -10.71 5.67
C LEU A 292 -5.32 -10.77 7.15
N GLU A 293 -5.93 -11.87 7.56
CA GLU A 293 -6.21 -12.17 8.96
C GLU A 293 -4.93 -12.73 9.60
N ALA A 294 -4.06 -11.82 10.03
CA ALA A 294 -2.81 -12.17 10.68
C ALA A 294 -2.69 -11.48 12.05
N SER A 295 -1.89 -12.09 12.92
CA SER A 295 -1.35 -11.47 14.13
C SER A 295 0.07 -11.00 13.80
N PRO A 296 0.23 -9.81 13.19
CA PRO A 296 1.56 -9.33 12.88
C PRO A 296 2.31 -9.01 14.16
N SER A 297 3.61 -9.30 14.19
CA SER A 297 4.45 -8.90 15.31
C SER A 297 4.50 -7.39 15.39
N ARG A 298 3.98 -6.89 16.50
CA ARG A 298 4.05 -5.47 16.85
C ARG A 298 5.31 -5.26 17.67
N THR A 299 6.47 -5.48 17.07
CA THR A 299 7.67 -4.86 17.62
C THR A 299 7.60 -3.39 17.27
N PHE A 300 7.20 -2.58 18.25
CA PHE A 300 7.32 -1.13 18.14
C PHE A 300 8.79 -0.82 17.85
N HIS A 301 9.12 -0.51 16.60
CA HIS A 301 10.29 0.29 16.36
C HIS A 301 10.00 1.64 17.03
N ASP A 302 10.85 2.00 17.99
CA ASP A 302 10.90 3.38 18.46
C ASP A 302 11.02 4.25 17.21
N THR A 303 10.14 5.24 17.09
CA THR A 303 10.08 6.13 15.92
C THR A 303 11.49 6.48 15.50
N SER A 304 11.88 6.13 14.27
CA SER A 304 13.21 6.39 13.71
C SER A 304 13.68 7.75 14.19
N GLU A 305 14.68 7.74 15.06
CA GLU A 305 15.36 8.95 15.47
C GLU A 305 15.95 9.55 14.20
N SER A 306 15.37 10.66 13.74
CA SER A 306 15.96 11.37 12.60
C SER A 306 17.25 12.00 13.09
N VAL A 307 18.33 11.60 12.45
CA VAL A 307 19.65 12.14 12.69
C VAL A 307 19.72 13.46 11.92
N SER A 308 19.84 14.57 12.63
CA SER A 308 19.86 15.91 12.04
C SER A 308 21.08 16.68 12.55
N TYR A 309 21.72 17.45 11.68
CA TYR A 309 22.83 18.33 12.06
C TYR A 309 22.30 19.53 12.86
N ASP A 310 22.89 19.77 14.03
CA ASP A 310 22.59 20.93 14.87
C ASP A 310 23.48 22.12 14.51
N PHE A 311 23.09 22.84 13.47
CA PHE A 311 23.77 24.07 13.05
C PHE A 311 23.78 25.17 14.13
N SER A 312 22.94 25.09 15.16
CA SER A 312 22.97 26.07 16.26
C SER A 312 24.18 25.86 17.20
N ARG A 313 24.71 24.63 17.24
CA ARG A 313 25.87 24.23 18.05
C ARG A 313 27.11 23.91 17.21
N ALA A 314 27.08 24.20 15.92
CA ALA A 314 28.22 23.98 15.03
C ALA A 314 29.43 24.81 15.46
N ASN A 315 30.62 24.21 15.35
CA ASN A 315 31.87 24.94 15.52
C ASN A 315 32.24 25.67 14.22
N PHE A 316 31.54 26.78 13.94
CA PHE A 316 31.77 27.57 12.74
C PHE A 316 33.19 28.13 12.63
N GLY A 317 33.89 28.33 13.77
CA GLY A 317 35.27 28.79 13.77
C GLY A 317 36.21 27.80 13.09
N GLU A 318 36.26 26.56 13.61
CA GLU A 318 37.10 25.50 13.02
C GLU A 318 36.64 25.10 11.61
N MET A 319 35.33 25.14 11.36
CA MET A 319 34.81 24.86 10.02
C MET A 319 35.30 25.89 8.99
N ASN A 320 35.29 27.17 9.35
CA ASN A 320 35.82 28.23 8.49
C ASN A 320 37.34 28.08 8.29
N ASP A 321 38.09 27.83 9.37
CA ASP A 321 39.54 27.60 9.30
C ASP A 321 39.89 26.41 8.39
N PHE A 322 39.09 25.34 8.44
CA PHE A 322 39.24 24.19 7.55
C PHE A 322 39.00 24.60 6.10
N LEU A 323 37.86 25.25 5.80
CA LEU A 323 37.49 25.64 4.44
C LEU A 323 38.44 26.68 3.83
N GLU A 324 39.04 27.54 4.66
CA GLU A 324 40.05 28.51 4.22
C GLU A 324 41.38 27.84 3.84
N ARG A 325 41.72 26.72 4.48
CA ARG A 325 42.94 25.95 4.16
C ARG A 325 42.79 25.08 2.91
N VAL A 326 41.57 24.87 2.43
CA VAL A 326 41.32 24.11 1.20
C VAL A 326 41.81 24.91 0.00
N ASN A 327 42.70 24.32 -0.80
CA ASN A 327 43.17 24.93 -2.05
C ASN A 327 42.12 24.77 -3.16
N TRP A 328 41.15 25.68 -3.18
CA TRP A 328 40.03 25.64 -4.12
C TRP A 328 40.47 25.74 -5.58
N ASP A 329 41.53 26.51 -5.86
CA ASP A 329 42.05 26.66 -7.22
C ASP A 329 42.55 25.32 -7.75
N GLU A 330 43.28 24.56 -6.94
CA GLU A 330 43.78 23.24 -7.32
C GLU A 330 42.64 22.23 -7.49
N ILE A 331 41.73 22.17 -6.51
CA ILE A 331 40.67 21.16 -6.44
C ILE A 331 39.58 21.37 -7.51
N LEU A 332 39.35 22.61 -7.93
CA LEU A 332 38.36 22.94 -8.96
C LEU A 332 38.97 23.14 -10.35
N SER A 333 40.30 23.26 -10.45
CA SER A 333 40.97 23.43 -11.76
C SER A 333 40.72 22.25 -12.70
N GLY A 334 40.53 22.55 -13.98
CA GLY A 334 40.37 21.55 -15.04
C GLY A 334 39.07 20.73 -14.99
N SER A 335 38.19 20.98 -14.01
CA SER A 335 36.89 20.31 -13.89
C SER A 335 35.82 21.02 -14.70
N ASP A 336 34.88 20.25 -15.27
CA ASP A 336 33.64 20.84 -15.79
C ASP A 336 32.73 21.31 -14.63
N ALA A 337 31.69 22.08 -14.96
CA ALA A 337 30.81 22.67 -13.95
C ALA A 337 30.11 21.64 -13.06
N ASN A 338 29.77 20.45 -13.59
CA ASN A 338 29.10 19.40 -12.82
C ASN A 338 30.09 18.73 -11.87
N LEU A 339 31.29 18.42 -12.35
CA LEU A 339 32.35 17.82 -11.54
C LEU A 339 32.79 18.79 -10.43
N ALA A 340 32.99 20.06 -10.76
CA ALA A 340 33.32 21.10 -9.79
C ALA A 340 32.24 21.25 -8.69
N ALA A 341 30.95 21.28 -9.08
CA ALA A 341 29.84 21.34 -8.12
C ALA A 341 29.77 20.11 -7.22
N SER A 342 30.01 18.91 -7.77
CA SER A 342 30.07 17.66 -7.02
C SER A 342 31.22 17.67 -6.01
N THR A 343 32.40 18.10 -6.43
CA THR A 343 33.59 18.19 -5.57
C THR A 343 33.39 19.21 -4.44
N LEU A 344 32.88 20.40 -4.76
CA LEU A 344 32.53 21.41 -3.77
C LEU A 344 31.53 20.86 -2.74
N SER A 345 30.47 20.21 -3.22
CA SER A 345 29.46 19.61 -2.34
C SER A 345 30.06 18.54 -1.44
N GLY A 346 30.97 17.71 -1.96
CA GLY A 346 31.68 16.70 -1.18
C GLY A 346 32.51 17.30 -0.04
N VAL A 347 33.29 18.35 -0.32
CA VAL A 347 34.10 19.03 0.71
C VAL A 347 33.21 19.70 1.75
N LEU A 348 32.10 20.33 1.35
CA LEU A 348 31.15 20.95 2.28
C LEU A 348 30.44 19.93 3.16
N LEU A 349 29.99 18.81 2.60
CA LEU A 349 29.37 17.73 3.36
C LEU A 349 30.34 17.12 4.36
N TYR A 350 31.60 16.95 3.98
CA TYR A 350 32.66 16.52 4.90
C TYR A 350 32.87 17.52 6.04
N ALA A 351 32.94 18.82 5.74
CA ALA A 351 33.06 19.85 6.76
C ALA A 351 31.86 19.85 7.73
N ILE A 352 30.64 19.73 7.19
CA ILE A 352 29.43 19.63 8.02
C ILE A 352 29.51 18.42 8.94
N ASP A 353 29.92 17.27 8.43
CA ASP A 353 30.00 16.03 9.20
C ASP A 353 31.01 16.12 10.36
N GLN A 354 32.15 16.79 10.13
CA GLN A 354 33.20 16.92 11.15
C GLN A 354 32.91 18.00 12.19
N PHE A 355 32.30 19.13 11.79
CA PHE A 355 32.21 20.33 12.62
C PHE A 355 30.81 20.67 13.13
N VAL A 356 29.77 19.97 12.65
CA VAL A 356 28.39 20.18 13.10
C VAL A 356 27.95 18.98 13.95
N PRO A 357 27.66 19.19 15.26
CA PRO A 357 27.16 18.13 16.11
C PRO A 357 25.88 17.52 15.56
N VAL A 358 25.78 16.21 15.66
CA VAL A 358 24.60 15.47 15.26
C VAL A 358 23.65 15.36 16.44
N ILE A 359 22.37 15.68 16.22
CA ILE A 359 21.32 15.51 17.20
C ILE A 359 20.26 14.54 16.69
N SER A 360 19.80 13.70 17.60
CA SER A 360 18.62 12.89 17.40
C SER A 360 17.38 13.74 17.67
N LYS A 361 16.54 13.91 16.66
CA LYS A 361 15.21 14.51 16.80
C LYS A 361 14.16 13.44 16.58
N ARG A 362 13.22 13.37 17.52
CA ARG A 362 11.94 12.69 17.30
C ARG A 362 11.17 13.50 16.27
N GLU A 363 10.99 12.93 15.09
CA GLU A 363 10.13 13.57 14.12
C GLU A 363 8.69 13.64 14.62
N PRO A 364 7.99 14.74 14.30
CA PRO A 364 6.57 14.82 14.58
C PRO A 364 5.85 13.71 13.82
N THR A 365 5.16 12.84 14.56
CA THR A 365 4.32 11.73 14.03
C THR A 365 3.08 12.21 13.25
N LYS A 366 2.95 13.51 13.01
CA LYS A 366 1.77 14.15 12.45
C LYS A 366 2.19 15.21 11.44
N PRO A 367 1.42 15.38 10.35
CA PRO A 367 1.61 16.49 9.43
C PRO A 367 1.51 17.84 10.14
N ALA A 368 2.34 18.80 9.74
CA ALA A 368 2.39 20.14 10.33
C ALA A 368 1.07 20.94 10.18
N TRP A 369 0.25 20.59 9.19
CA TRP A 369 -1.06 21.20 8.94
C TRP A 369 -2.22 20.49 9.66
N SER A 370 -1.95 19.41 10.39
CA SER A 370 -2.98 18.60 11.04
C SER A 370 -3.65 19.33 12.21
N ASN A 371 -4.93 19.02 12.46
CA ASN A 371 -5.70 19.52 13.60
C ASN A 371 -6.57 18.41 14.24
N ALA A 372 -7.27 18.73 15.33
CA ALA A 372 -8.10 17.76 16.04
C ALA A 372 -9.24 17.17 15.18
N THR A 373 -9.88 18.02 14.36
CA THR A 373 -10.97 17.60 13.46
C THR A 373 -10.46 16.61 12.41
N LEU A 374 -9.34 16.92 11.75
CA LEU A 374 -8.71 16.04 10.76
C LEU A 374 -8.31 14.70 11.38
N LYS A 375 -7.80 14.72 12.61
CA LYS A 375 -7.48 13.49 13.36
C LYS A 375 -8.72 12.63 13.63
N ASN A 376 -9.85 13.25 13.96
CA ASN A 376 -11.10 12.53 14.19
C ASN A 376 -11.65 11.94 12.88
N LEU A 377 -11.60 12.69 11.78
CA LEU A 377 -11.95 12.19 10.44
C LEU A 377 -11.04 11.03 10.00
N LYS A 378 -9.73 11.12 10.26
CA LYS A 378 -8.77 10.02 10.03
C LYS A 378 -9.19 8.75 10.78
N ARG A 379 -9.54 8.86 12.06
CA ARG A 379 -10.00 7.72 12.87
C ARG A 379 -11.31 7.14 12.35
N ALA A 380 -12.27 7.99 11.98
CA ALA A 380 -13.54 7.57 11.40
C ALA A 380 -13.34 6.84 10.06
N LYS A 381 -12.51 7.39 9.17
CA LYS A 381 -12.13 6.76 7.89
C LYS A 381 -11.47 5.40 8.12
N GLN A 382 -10.53 5.28 9.05
CA GLN A 382 -9.86 4.01 9.38
C GLN A 382 -10.84 2.97 9.97
N ALA A 383 -11.76 3.40 10.82
CA ALA A 383 -12.80 2.52 11.36
C ALA A 383 -13.75 2.02 10.26
N ALA A 384 -14.20 2.92 9.37
CA ALA A 384 -15.05 2.57 8.23
C ALA A 384 -14.34 1.60 7.26
N LEU A 385 -13.04 1.82 6.99
CA LEU A 385 -12.22 0.92 6.17
C LEU A 385 -12.15 -0.50 6.76
N ARG A 386 -11.90 -0.60 8.07
CA ARG A 386 -11.87 -1.89 8.78
C ARG A 386 -13.26 -2.56 8.80
N GLY A 387 -14.32 -1.78 8.90
CA GLY A 387 -15.68 -2.27 8.75
C GLY A 387 -15.91 -2.84 7.34
N HIS A 388 -15.49 -2.11 6.30
CA HIS A 388 -15.65 -2.56 4.92
C HIS A 388 -14.80 -3.80 4.60
N SER A 389 -13.55 -3.89 5.06
CA SER A 389 -12.70 -5.08 4.84
C SER A 389 -13.29 -6.35 5.46
N LYS A 390 -14.01 -6.21 6.58
CA LYS A 390 -14.70 -7.31 7.26
C LYS A 390 -16.01 -7.70 6.57
N TYR A 391 -16.91 -6.75 6.31
CA TYR A 391 -18.28 -7.05 5.86
C TYR A 391 -18.48 -6.98 4.35
N ARG A 392 -17.71 -6.15 3.63
CA ARG A 392 -17.66 -6.09 2.15
C ARG A 392 -19.00 -5.84 1.47
N THR A 393 -19.84 -5.02 2.10
CA THR A 393 -21.16 -4.64 1.57
C THR A 393 -21.15 -3.26 0.94
N ASP A 394 -22.11 -2.97 0.06
CA ASP A 394 -22.28 -1.63 -0.52
C ASP A 394 -22.50 -0.56 0.56
N THR A 395 -23.21 -0.89 1.64
CA THR A 395 -23.41 0.02 2.78
C THR A 395 -22.09 0.37 3.48
N THR A 396 -21.23 -0.63 3.74
CA THR A 396 -19.93 -0.37 4.38
C THR A 396 -18.98 0.34 3.43
N ARG A 397 -19.09 0.08 2.12
CA ARG A 397 -18.37 0.83 1.08
C ARG A 397 -18.78 2.30 1.07
N ALA A 398 -20.08 2.59 1.03
CA ALA A 398 -20.61 3.95 1.05
C ALA A 398 -20.16 4.71 2.30
N SER A 399 -20.24 4.09 3.48
CA SER A 399 -19.75 4.68 4.74
C SER A 399 -18.26 5.03 4.68
N TYR A 400 -17.41 4.17 4.09
CA TYR A 400 -16.01 4.51 3.88
C TYR A 400 -15.85 5.67 2.89
N LEU A 401 -16.61 5.68 1.78
CA LEU A 401 -16.53 6.75 0.77
C LEU A 401 -16.89 8.11 1.35
N ASP A 402 -17.92 8.18 2.18
CA ASP A 402 -18.33 9.41 2.88
C ASP A 402 -17.22 9.91 3.81
N ALA A 403 -16.69 9.02 4.66
CA ALA A 403 -15.60 9.35 5.58
C ALA A 403 -14.31 9.75 4.85
N ASN A 404 -13.99 9.07 3.74
CA ASN A 404 -12.83 9.37 2.90
C ASN A 404 -12.98 10.74 2.21
N THR A 405 -14.17 11.06 1.71
CA THR A 405 -14.46 12.35 1.05
C THR A 405 -14.33 13.51 2.06
N ALA A 406 -14.94 13.35 3.24
CA ALA A 406 -14.81 14.34 4.31
C ALA A 406 -13.36 14.55 4.75
N TYR A 407 -12.59 13.47 4.89
CA TYR A 407 -11.16 13.55 5.22
C TYR A 407 -10.38 14.27 4.11
N LYS A 408 -10.50 13.85 2.85
CA LYS A 408 -9.76 14.44 1.71
C LYS A 408 -10.02 15.94 1.62
N HIS A 409 -11.29 16.35 1.62
CA HIS A 409 -11.67 17.76 1.53
C HIS A 409 -11.03 18.62 2.63
N LEU A 410 -11.07 18.16 3.90
CA LEU A 410 -10.45 18.91 4.99
C LEU A 410 -8.92 18.88 4.92
N ASN A 411 -8.32 17.74 4.54
CA ASN A 411 -6.87 17.59 4.43
C ASN A 411 -6.30 18.54 3.36
N ASP A 412 -6.95 18.59 2.20
CA ASP A 412 -6.60 19.46 1.07
C ASP A 412 -6.68 20.93 1.50
N SER A 413 -7.78 21.34 2.12
CA SER A 413 -7.97 22.71 2.61
C SER A 413 -6.88 23.13 3.62
N LEU A 414 -6.57 22.25 4.60
CA LEU A 414 -5.56 22.53 5.61
C LEU A 414 -4.15 22.57 5.01
N TYR A 415 -3.85 21.67 4.08
CA TYR A 415 -2.57 21.63 3.40
C TYR A 415 -2.34 22.88 2.54
N SER A 416 -3.33 23.29 1.74
CA SER A 416 -3.26 24.52 0.96
C SER A 416 -3.07 25.76 1.85
N ALA A 417 -3.82 25.86 2.94
CA ALA A 417 -3.67 26.96 3.90
C ALA A 417 -2.28 26.99 4.56
N HIS A 418 -1.71 25.81 4.84
CA HIS A 418 -0.37 25.67 5.36
C HIS A 418 0.69 26.12 4.34
N LEU A 419 0.57 25.70 3.08
CA LEU A 419 1.47 26.13 2.00
C LEU A 419 1.42 27.65 1.78
N SER A 420 0.23 28.26 1.72
CA SER A 420 0.10 29.72 1.59
C SER A 420 0.77 30.45 2.75
N ARG A 421 0.63 29.92 3.98
CA ARG A 421 1.29 30.48 5.17
C ARG A 421 2.81 30.35 5.07
N LEU A 422 3.33 29.19 4.70
CA LEU A 422 4.76 28.98 4.50
C LEU A 422 5.34 29.93 3.44
N GLN A 423 4.69 30.04 2.28
CA GLN A 423 5.09 30.94 1.20
C GLN A 423 5.12 32.42 1.65
N SER A 424 4.14 32.84 2.44
CA SER A 424 4.14 34.21 3.00
C SER A 424 5.27 34.45 4.01
N ARG A 425 5.61 33.43 4.80
CA ARG A 425 6.64 33.49 5.84
C ARG A 425 8.06 33.38 5.31
N LEU A 426 8.28 32.69 4.19
CA LEU A 426 9.57 32.66 3.50
C LEU A 426 10.11 34.07 3.21
N LYS A 427 9.22 35.02 2.88
CA LYS A 427 9.60 36.41 2.60
C LYS A 427 9.84 37.27 3.85
N THR A 428 9.25 36.90 4.98
CA THR A 428 9.14 37.77 6.17
C THR A 428 9.87 37.25 7.40
N ASN A 429 10.04 35.93 7.52
CA ASN A 429 10.78 35.29 8.60
C ASN A 429 11.36 33.93 8.13
N PRO A 430 12.54 33.95 7.48
CA PRO A 430 13.22 32.73 7.03
C PRO A 430 13.57 31.76 8.16
N LYS A 431 13.73 32.24 9.41
CA LYS A 431 14.00 31.40 10.59
C LYS A 431 12.81 30.53 11.03
N SER A 432 11.63 30.73 10.44
CA SER A 432 10.44 29.92 10.73
C SER A 432 10.35 28.65 9.88
N PHE A 433 11.33 28.43 9.01
CA PHE A 433 11.46 27.28 8.13
C PHE A 433 12.35 26.21 8.76
#